data_AF-A0A7K2X1U3-F1
#
_entry.id   AF-A0A7K2X1U3-F1
#
_cell.length_a   1.000
_cell.length_b   1.000
_cell.length_c   1.000
_cell.angle_alpha   90.00
_cell.angle_beta   90.00
_cell.angle_gamma   90.00
#
_symmetry.space_group_name_H-M   'P 1'
#
loop_
_entity.id
_entity.type
_entity.pdbx_description
1 polymer ?
#
loop_
_entity_poly.entity_id
_entity_poly.type
_entity_poly.pdbx_seq_one_letter_code
_entity_poly.pdbx_strand_id
1 'polypeptide(L)' 'GLELADPGHAGRAARRAFELGLLVETAGARDEVVKLLPPLTVTADDLDEGLRTVQRAVHETA' A
#
# COMPACT_ATOMS: atom_id res chain seq x y z
N GLY A 1 5.60 6.41 -3.33
CA GLY A 1 5.30 5.60 -2.14
C GLY A 1 4.65 6.48 -1.11
N LEU A 2 4.05 5.88 -0.08
CA LEU A 2 3.36 6.59 1.00
C LEU A 2 4.11 6.34 2.31
N GLU A 3 4.77 7.36 2.84
CA GLU A 3 5.39 7.32 4.17
C GLU A 3 4.32 7.46 5.25
N LEU A 4 4.39 6.62 6.28
CA LEU A 4 3.46 6.64 7.41
C LEU A 4 4.22 6.99 8.69
N ALA A 5 3.64 7.86 9.52
CA ALA A 5 4.31 8.42 10.69
C ALA A 5 4.63 7.39 11.77
N ASP A 6 3.77 6.38 11.95
CA ASP A 6 4.06 5.20 12.77
C ASP A 6 4.82 4.16 11.91
N PRO A 7 6.09 3.83 12.25
CA PRO A 7 6.87 2.84 11.50
C PRO A 7 6.19 1.47 11.39
N GLY A 8 5.36 1.09 12.36
CA GLY A 8 4.61 -0.17 12.33
C GLY A 8 3.39 -0.13 11.42
N HIS A 9 2.91 1.06 11.03
CA HIS A 9 1.67 1.22 10.27
C HIS A 9 1.81 0.69 8.84
N ALA A 10 2.94 0.94 8.18
CA ALA A 10 3.15 0.49 6.80
C ALA A 10 3.14 -1.04 6.69
N GLY A 11 3.71 -1.76 7.66
CA GLY A 11 3.62 -3.22 7.73
C GLY A 11 2.17 -3.72 7.93
N ARG A 12 1.41 -3.09 8.83
CA ARG A 12 -0.03 -3.43 9.03
C ARG A 12 -0.84 -3.16 7.76
N ALA A 13 -0.63 -2.02 7.13
CA ALA A 13 -1.31 -1.63 5.89
C ALA A 13 -0.96 -2.57 4.73
N ALA A 14 0.31 -2.97 4.57
CA ALA A 14 0.72 -3.92 3.54
C ALA A 14 0.06 -5.30 3.72
N ARG A 15 0.06 -5.82 4.96
CA ARG A 15 -0.68 -7.06 5.29
C ARG A 15 -2.17 -6.91 4.97
N ARG A 16 -2.78 -5.79 5.36
CA ARG A 16 -4.20 -5.55 5.11
C ARG A 16 -4.52 -5.44 3.62
N ALA A 17 -3.67 -4.80 2.83
CA ALA A 17 -3.82 -4.74 1.38
C ALA A 17 -3.77 -6.15 0.75
N PHE A 18 -2.88 -7.03 1.24
CA PHE A 18 -2.82 -8.42 0.78
C PHE A 18 -4.10 -9.20 1.07
N GLU A 19 -4.68 -9.05 2.27
CA GLU A 19 -5.99 -9.64 2.62
C GLU A 19 -7.13 -9.11 1.75
N LEU A 20 -6.99 -7.89 1.22
CA LEU A 20 -7.93 -7.24 0.31
C LEU A 20 -7.67 -7.56 -1.17
N GLY A 21 -6.69 -8.42 -1.47
CA GLY A 21 -6.37 -8.87 -2.83
C GLY A 21 -5.33 -8.03 -3.58
N LEU A 22 -4.64 -7.09 -2.91
CA LEU A 22 -3.60 -6.27 -3.51
C LEU A 22 -2.22 -6.56 -2.90
N LEU A 23 -1.26 -6.95 -3.73
CA LEU A 23 0.13 -7.10 -3.31
C LEU A 23 0.85 -5.74 -3.30
N VAL A 24 1.33 -5.36 -2.12
CA VAL A 24 2.25 -4.23 -1.91
C VAL A 24 3.33 -4.62 -0.91
N GLU A 25 4.46 -3.95 -0.98
CA GLU A 25 5.64 -4.19 -0.14
C GLU A 25 5.98 -2.91 0.66
N THR A 26 6.72 -3.06 1.76
CA THR A 26 7.28 -1.93 2.52
C THR A 26 8.65 -1.48 1.99
N ALA A 27 9.04 -0.25 2.31
CA ALA A 27 10.33 0.37 2.05
C ALA A 27 10.71 1.32 3.20
N GLY A 28 11.87 1.95 3.07
CA GLY A 28 12.40 2.89 4.06
C GLY A 28 13.34 2.19 5.02
N ALA A 29 14.08 2.96 5.83
CA ALA A 29 15.09 2.40 6.73
C ALA A 29 14.46 1.66 7.93
N ARG A 30 13.16 1.82 8.14
CA ARG A 30 12.37 1.31 9.26
C ARG A 30 11.07 0.66 8.78
N ASP A 31 10.99 0.26 7.50
CA ASP A 31 9.78 -0.26 6.87
C ASP A 31 8.58 0.71 6.93
N GLU A 32 8.84 2.01 6.97
CA GLU A 32 7.86 3.08 7.20
C GLU A 32 7.13 3.57 5.94
N VAL A 33 7.44 3.01 4.76
CA VAL A 33 6.87 3.44 3.47
C VAL A 33 6.13 2.28 2.78
N VAL A 34 4.87 2.50 2.36
CA VAL A 34 4.18 1.59 1.44
C VAL A 34 4.61 1.90 0.00
N LYS A 35 5.17 0.89 -0.71
CA LYS A 35 5.59 1.03 -2.11
C LYS A 35 4.38 1.05 -3.04
N LEU A 36 4.43 1.93 -4.03
CA LEU A 36 3.49 1.97 -5.15
C LEU A 36 4.30 1.78 -6.44
N LEU A 37 4.41 0.53 -6.89
CA LEU A 37 5.20 0.14 -8.06
C LEU A 37 4.35 -0.75 -9.00
N PRO A 38 3.23 -0.22 -9.55
CA PRO A 38 2.45 -0.96 -10.52
C PRO A 38 3.24 -1.17 -11.82
N PRO A 39 2.88 -2.16 -12.67
CA PRO A 39 3.42 -2.28 -14.01
C PRO A 39 3.26 -0.98 -14.80
N LEU A 40 4.24 -0.62 -15.63
CA LEU A 40 4.14 0.58 -16.49
C LEU A 40 3.03 0.51 -17.54
N THR A 41 2.49 -0.69 -17.78
CA THR A 41 1.42 -0.98 -18.74
C THR A 41 0.05 -1.17 -18.07
N VAL A 42 -0.08 -0.91 -16.76
CA VAL A 42 -1.36 -1.00 -16.05
C VAL A 42 -2.39 -0.05 -16.67
N THR A 43 -3.66 -0.45 -16.71
CA THR A 43 -4.73 0.43 -17.17
C THR A 43 -5.02 1.50 -16.10
N ALA A 44 -5.66 2.60 -16.50
CA ALA A 44 -6.08 3.63 -15.55
C ALA A 44 -7.09 3.06 -14.53
N ASP A 45 -8.03 2.23 -14.99
CA ASP A 45 -9.07 1.64 -14.14
C ASP A 45 -8.48 0.70 -13.08
N ASP A 46 -7.54 -0.18 -13.48
CA ASP A 46 -6.85 -1.09 -12.55
C ASP A 46 -5.96 -0.31 -11.55
N LEU A 47 -5.30 0.76 -12.03
CA LEU A 47 -4.50 1.62 -11.15
C LEU A 47 -5.37 2.31 -10.11
N ASP A 48 -6.52 2.85 -10.51
CA ASP A 48 -7.47 3.50 -9.60
C ASP A 48 -8.05 2.50 -8.60
N GLU A 49 -8.34 1.26 -9.01
CA GLU A 49 -8.76 0.20 -8.11
C GLU A 49 -7.68 -0.17 -7.08
N GLY A 50 -6.43 -0.33 -7.55
CA GLY A 50 -5.29 -0.59 -6.68
C GLY A 50 -5.10 0.52 -5.65
N LEU A 51 -5.13 1.78 -6.09
CA LEU A 51 -4.99 2.95 -5.20
C LEU A 51 -6.14 3.05 -4.18
N ARG A 52 -7.39 2.78 -4.58
CA ARG A 52 -8.53 2.69 -3.65
C ARG A 52 -8.33 1.60 -2.60
N THR A 53 -7.76 0.47 -2.99
CA THR A 53 -7.46 -0.64 -2.07
C THR A 53 -6.34 -0.27 -1.08
N VAL A 54 -5.28 0.40 -1.53
CA VAL A 54 -4.23 0.94 -0.63
C VAL A 54 -4.83 1.94 0.36
N GLN A 55 -5.64 2.89 -0.12
CA GLN A 55 -6.28 3.88 0.75
C GLN A 55 -7.14 3.21 1.83
N ARG A 56 -7.94 2.20 1.47
CA ARG A 56 -8.74 1.43 2.43
C ARG A 56 -7.84 0.71 3.45
N ALA A 57 -6.79 0.03 3.00
CA ALA A 57 -5.88 -0.69 3.88
C ALA A 57 -5.19 0.24 4.89
N VAL A 58 -4.74 1.43 4.45
CA VAL A 58 -4.13 2.44 5.33
C VAL A 58 -5.13 2.95 6.37
N HIS A 59 -6.38 3.25 5.97
CA HIS A 59 -7.42 3.72 6.88
C HIS A 59 -7.84 2.66 7.91
N GLU A 60 -7.99 1.40 7.51
CA GLU A 60 -8.42 0.31 8.42
C GLU A 60 -7.34 -0.11 9.43
N THR A 61 -6.10 0.38 9.28
CA THR A 61 -4.95 0.00 10.11
C THR A 61 -4.31 1.17 10.87
N ALA A 62 -4.91 2.35 10.75
CA ALA A 62 -4.51 3.56 11.47
C ALA A 62 -4.73 3.43 12.98
#